data_AF-A0A2V8PPP7-F1
#
_entry.id   AF-A0A2V8PPP7-F1
#
_cell.length_a   1.000
_cell.length_b   1.000
_cell.length_c   1.000
_cell.angle_alpha   90.00
_cell.angle_beta   90.00
_cell.angle_gamma   90.00
#
_symmetry.space_group_name_H-M   'P 1'
#
loop_
_entity.id
_entity.type
_entity.pdbx_description
1 polymer ?
#
loop_
_entity_poly.entity_id
_entity_poly.type
_entity_poly.pdbx_seq_one_letter_code
_entity_poly.pdbx_strand_id
1 'polypeptide(L)'
;MSPGFLALLQPDQVETTFKEPSYFVPLIIGSLALGAVVWLIAAVMGFARARAFGASTRWFSFAAVSMLLYHLQFLLLGFGFILRDIQLSLTILSFFNFFAILAGACTIMGFVRLTSPR
;
A
#
# COMPACT_ATOMS: atom_id res chain seq x y z
N MET A 1 -14.05 -12.64 -45.17
CA MET A 1 -14.12 -12.72 -43.69
C MET A 1 -15.53 -12.30 -43.29
N SER A 2 -16.30 -13.21 -42.70
CA SER A 2 -17.74 -13.00 -42.42
C SER A 2 -17.94 -11.93 -41.35
N PRO A 3 -18.88 -10.98 -41.50
CA PRO A 3 -19.18 -9.95 -40.50
C PRO A 3 -19.60 -10.54 -39.14
N GLY A 4 -20.01 -11.81 -39.08
CA GLY A 4 -20.34 -12.50 -37.82
C GLY A 4 -19.13 -12.76 -36.90
N PHE A 5 -17.90 -12.84 -37.43
CA PHE A 5 -16.71 -13.03 -36.61
C PHE A 5 -16.31 -11.76 -35.84
N LEU A 6 -16.56 -10.58 -36.43
CA LEU A 6 -16.32 -9.30 -35.77
C LEU A 6 -17.35 -9.04 -34.66
N ALA A 7 -18.57 -9.56 -34.78
CA ALA A 7 -19.59 -9.48 -33.74
C ALA A 7 -19.27 -10.35 -32.51
N LEU A 8 -18.56 -11.48 -32.69
CA LEU A 8 -18.08 -12.31 -31.57
C LEU A 8 -16.86 -11.74 -30.85
N LEU A 9 -16.16 -10.78 -31.47
CA LEU A 9 -15.01 -10.07 -30.90
C LEU A 9 -15.37 -8.73 -30.25
N GLN A 10 -16.65 -8.35 -30.24
CA GLN A 10 -17.13 -7.32 -29.31
C GLN A 10 -17.35 -8.03 -27.97
N PRO A 11 -16.42 -7.93 -26.99
CA PRO A 11 -16.76 -8.32 -25.63
C PRO A 11 -17.94 -7.44 -25.25
N ASP A 12 -19.10 -8.10 -25.11
CA ASP A 12 -20.33 -7.53 -24.60
C ASP A 12 -19.91 -6.65 -23.42
N GLN A 13 -19.90 -5.33 -23.64
CA GLN A 13 -19.66 -4.34 -22.59
C GLN A 13 -20.95 -4.34 -21.77
N VAL A 14 -21.26 -5.49 -21.16
CA VAL A 14 -22.18 -5.56 -20.04
C VAL A 14 -21.54 -4.58 -19.08
N GLU A 15 -22.18 -3.41 -18.97
CA GLU A 15 -21.98 -2.49 -17.88
C GLU A 15 -22.30 -3.29 -16.62
N THR A 16 -21.32 -4.08 -16.19
CA THR A 16 -21.25 -4.63 -14.85
C THR A 16 -21.05 -3.38 -14.01
N THR A 17 -22.17 -2.70 -13.75
CA THR A 17 -22.28 -1.64 -12.77
C THR A 17 -21.70 -2.27 -11.53
N PHE A 18 -20.45 -1.95 -11.24
CA PHE A 18 -19.69 -2.57 -10.16
C PHE A 18 -20.37 -2.10 -8.89
N LYS A 19 -21.35 -2.91 -8.44
CA LYS A 19 -22.16 -2.60 -7.29
C LYS A 19 -21.26 -2.80 -6.10
N GLU A 20 -20.65 -1.71 -5.64
CA GLU A 20 -19.70 -1.74 -4.54
C GLU A 20 -20.36 -2.46 -3.36
N PRO A 21 -19.80 -3.60 -2.93
CA PRO A 21 -20.38 -4.34 -1.83
C PRO A 21 -20.34 -3.49 -0.56
N SER A 22 -21.42 -3.48 0.22
CA SER A 22 -21.54 -2.62 1.41
C SER A 22 -20.47 -2.88 2.48
N TYR A 23 -19.79 -4.04 2.44
CA TYR A 23 -18.68 -4.36 3.32
C TYR A 23 -17.35 -3.70 2.92
N PHE A 24 -17.25 -3.08 1.74
CA PHE A 24 -15.99 -2.53 1.23
C PHE A 24 -15.53 -1.31 2.04
N VAL A 25 -16.45 -0.40 2.37
CA VAL A 25 -16.19 0.78 3.20
C VAL A 25 -15.67 0.41 4.60
N PRO A 26 -16.35 -0.44 5.41
CA PRO A 26 -15.84 -0.83 6.72
C PRO A 26 -14.54 -1.64 6.62
N LEU A 27 -14.32 -2.40 5.54
CA LEU A 27 -13.05 -3.09 5.29
C LEU A 27 -11.89 -2.10 5.09
N ILE A 28 -12.09 -1.05 4.29
CA ILE A 28 -11.08 0.01 4.07
C ILE A 28 -10.79 0.77 5.37
N ILE A 29 -11.82 1.15 6.12
CA ILE A 29 -11.64 1.84 7.39
C ILE A 29 -10.91 0.94 8.39
N GLY A 30 -11.29 -0.34 8.45
CA GLY A 30 -10.65 -1.34 9.30
C GLY A 30 -9.19 -1.57 8.92
N SER A 31 -8.88 -1.70 7.63
CA SER A 31 -7.50 -1.91 7.15
C SER A 31 -6.62 -0.68 7.40
N LEU A 32 -7.17 0.53 7.24
CA LEU A 32 -6.48 1.77 7.59
C LEU A 32 -6.15 1.83 9.09
N ALA A 33 -7.13 1.59 9.95
CA ALA A 33 -6.95 1.66 11.40
C ALA A 33 -5.98 0.59 11.91
N LEU A 34 -6.22 -0.68 11.56
CA LEU A 34 -5.38 -1.80 11.98
C LEU A 34 -3.97 -1.68 11.41
N GLY A 35 -3.85 -1.34 10.13
CA GLY A 35 -2.56 -1.13 9.48
C GLY A 35 -1.77 -0.01 10.15
N ALA A 36 -2.37 1.17 10.34
CA ALA A 36 -1.71 2.29 11.01
C ALA A 36 -1.20 1.90 12.42
N VAL A 37 -2.02 1.19 13.20
CA VAL A 37 -1.64 0.73 14.54
C VAL A 37 -0.50 -0.29 14.47
N VAL A 38 -0.61 -1.32 13.65
CA VAL A 38 0.42 -2.38 13.54
C VAL A 38 1.76 -1.80 13.09
N TRP A 39 1.77 -0.94 12.07
CA TRP A 39 3.00 -0.32 11.57
C TRP A 39 3.60 0.68 12.57
N LEU A 40 2.76 1.40 13.33
CA LEU A 40 3.23 2.29 14.39
C LEU A 40 3.90 1.49 15.51
N ILE A 41 3.27 0.41 15.97
CA ILE A 41 3.84 -0.48 16.99
C ILE A 41 5.18 -1.05 16.48
N ALA A 42 5.24 -1.53 15.23
CA ALA A 42 6.46 -2.05 14.63
C ALA A 42 7.57 -0.99 14.56
N ALA A 43 7.25 0.25 14.17
CA ALA A 43 8.20 1.35 14.15
C ALA A 43 8.71 1.69 15.54
N VAL A 44 7.84 1.84 16.53
CA VAL A 44 8.20 2.17 17.92
C VAL A 44 9.06 1.06 18.53
N MET A 45 8.64 -0.21 18.41
CA MET A 45 9.43 -1.34 18.89
C MET A 45 10.79 -1.42 18.21
N GLY A 46 10.83 -1.17 16.89
CA GLY A 46 12.04 -1.10 16.12
C GLY A 46 13.01 -0.04 16.64
N PHE A 47 12.55 1.20 16.85
CA PHE A 47 13.40 2.27 17.38
C PHE A 47 13.82 2.05 18.83
N ALA A 48 12.92 1.52 19.67
CA ALA A 48 13.23 1.20 21.06
C ALA A 48 14.31 0.12 21.16
N ARG A 49 14.28 -0.89 20.27
CA ARG A 49 15.23 -2.01 20.26
C ARG A 49 16.44 -1.77 19.38
N ALA A 50 16.47 -0.70 18.58
CA ALA A 50 17.56 -0.38 17.67
C ALA A 50 18.92 -0.23 18.38
N ARG A 51 18.94 0.25 19.63
CA ARG A 51 20.19 0.33 20.43
C ARG A 51 20.71 -1.04 20.87
N ALA A 52 19.82 -2.01 21.12
CA ALA A 52 20.18 -3.32 21.64
C ALA A 52 20.51 -4.34 20.55
N PHE A 53 19.87 -4.26 19.38
CA PHE A 53 19.98 -5.26 18.30
C PHE A 53 20.80 -4.77 17.08
N GLY A 54 21.33 -3.55 17.14
CA GLY A 54 22.30 -3.04 16.16
C GLY A 54 21.69 -2.50 14.85
N ALA A 55 22.50 -2.48 13.80
CA ALA A 55 22.19 -1.77 12.56
C ALA A 55 21.01 -2.37 11.78
N SER A 56 20.79 -3.69 11.83
CA SER A 56 19.71 -4.37 11.11
C SER A 56 18.33 -3.91 11.57
N THR A 57 18.11 -3.82 12.89
CA THR A 57 16.84 -3.38 13.49
C THR A 57 16.48 -1.94 13.10
N ARG A 58 17.49 -1.08 12.88
CA ARG A 58 17.26 0.29 12.37
C ARG A 58 16.62 0.26 10.97
N TRP A 59 17.12 -0.59 10.07
CA TRP A 59 16.56 -0.73 8.72
C TRP A 59 15.13 -1.28 8.73
N PHE A 60 14.82 -2.25 9.60
CA PHE A 60 13.43 -2.72 9.77
C PHE A 60 12.51 -1.64 10.35
N SER A 61 13.02 -0.76 11.22
CA SER A 61 12.25 0.38 11.73
C SER A 61 11.92 1.37 10.63
N PHE A 62 12.88 1.68 9.75
CA PHE A 62 12.64 2.52 8.57
C PHE A 62 11.65 1.89 7.59
N ALA A 63 11.69 0.57 7.41
CA ALA A 63 10.69 -0.14 6.60
C ALA A 63 9.27 0.01 7.19
N ALA A 64 9.12 -0.14 8.51
CA ALA A 64 7.84 0.02 9.20
C ALA A 64 7.30 1.45 9.09
N VAL A 65 8.15 2.48 9.25
CA VAL A 65 7.76 3.88 9.03
C VAL A 65 7.33 4.11 7.58
N SER A 66 8.04 3.52 6.62
CA SER A 66 7.68 3.63 5.20
C SER A 66 6.32 2.99 4.91
N MET A 67 6.02 1.83 5.51
CA MET A 67 4.69 1.21 5.42
C MET A 67 3.59 2.00 6.12
N LEU A 68 3.93 2.70 7.21
CA LEU A 68 3.02 3.64 7.87
C LEU A 68 2.68 4.81 6.92
N LEU A 69 3.69 5.39 6.26
CA LEU A 69 3.48 6.43 5.25
C LEU A 69 2.66 5.91 4.06
N TYR A 70 2.93 4.69 3.59
CA TYR A 70 2.13 4.05 2.56
C TYR A 70 0.64 3.96 2.95
N HIS A 71 0.31 3.69 4.21
CA HIS A 71 -1.07 3.63 4.68
C HIS A 71 -1.81 4.98 4.63
N LEU A 72 -1.12 6.12 4.65
CA LEU A 72 -1.77 7.41 4.47
C LEU A 72 -2.49 7.50 3.11
N GLN A 73 -2.07 6.71 2.11
CA GLN A 73 -2.73 6.68 0.81
C GLN A 73 -4.24 6.42 0.93
N PHE A 74 -4.70 5.57 1.87
CA PHE A 74 -6.13 5.27 2.00
C PHE A 74 -6.93 6.48 2.45
N LEU A 75 -6.35 7.34 3.29
CA LEU A 75 -6.96 8.58 3.73
C LEU A 75 -7.07 9.56 2.54
N LEU A 76 -5.99 9.73 1.78
CA LEU A 76 -5.98 10.63 0.64
C LEU A 76 -6.81 10.10 -0.55
N LEU A 77 -6.90 8.78 -0.73
CA LEU A 77 -7.77 8.15 -1.73
C LEU A 77 -9.23 8.35 -1.38
N GLY A 78 -9.58 8.29 -0.08
CA GLY A 78 -10.89 8.69 0.42
C GLY A 78 -11.24 10.13 0.08
N PHE A 79 -10.30 11.07 0.25
CA PHE A 79 -10.49 12.47 -0.18
C PHE A 79 -10.65 12.60 -1.70
N GLY A 80 -9.83 11.91 -2.49
CA GLY A 80 -9.94 11.93 -3.95
C GLY A 80 -11.28 11.39 -4.46
N PHE A 81 -11.84 10.37 -3.79
CA PHE A 81 -13.17 9.85 -4.09
C PHE A 81 -14.28 10.85 -3.76
N ILE A 82 -14.20 11.56 -2.61
CA ILE A 82 -15.16 12.61 -2.24
C ILE A 82 -15.13 13.76 -3.26
N LEU A 83 -13.94 14.15 -3.72
CA LEU A 83 -13.73 15.20 -4.72
C LEU A 83 -14.09 14.76 -6.15
N ARG A 84 -14.35 13.47 -6.38
CA ARG A 84 -14.61 12.84 -7.68
C ARG A 84 -13.52 13.10 -8.73
N ASP A 85 -12.27 13.27 -8.27
CA ASP A 85 -11.12 13.52 -9.14
C ASP A 85 -10.26 12.26 -9.24
N ILE A 86 -10.43 11.55 -10.36
CA ILE A 86 -9.71 10.30 -10.65
C ILE A 86 -8.22 10.58 -10.91
N GLN A 87 -7.89 11.68 -11.58
CA GLN A 87 -6.50 12.04 -11.89
C GLN A 87 -5.72 12.27 -10.60
N LEU A 88 -6.28 13.08 -9.69
CA LEU A 88 -5.72 13.33 -8.37
C LEU A 88 -5.54 12.03 -7.58
N SER A 89 -6.56 11.16 -7.58
CA SER A 89 -6.51 9.87 -6.87
C SER A 89 -5.40 8.96 -7.40
N LEU A 90 -5.22 8.88 -8.72
CA LEU A 90 -4.17 8.10 -9.37
C LEU A 90 -2.77 8.68 -9.11
N THR A 91 -2.62 10.00 -9.14
CA THR A 91 -1.35 10.67 -8.83
C THR A 91 -0.93 10.37 -7.39
N ILE A 92 -1.85 10.51 -6.44
CA ILE A 92 -1.62 10.23 -5.02
C ILE A 92 -1.24 8.75 -4.83
N LEU A 93 -2.02 7.83 -5.40
CA LEU A 93 -1.74 6.39 -5.30
C LEU A 93 -0.37 6.03 -5.86
N SER A 94 -0.01 6.61 -7.01
CA SER A 94 1.30 6.40 -7.63
C SER A 94 2.45 6.94 -6.77
N PHE A 95 2.28 8.11 -6.15
CA PHE A 95 3.26 8.68 -5.24
C PHE A 95 3.44 7.80 -3.99
N PHE A 96 2.36 7.35 -3.36
CA PHE A 96 2.48 6.55 -2.14
C PHE A 96 3.08 5.17 -2.39
N ASN A 97 2.90 4.57 -3.57
CA ASN A 97 3.59 3.32 -3.96
C ASN A 97 5.12 3.41 -3.85
N PHE A 98 5.72 4.61 -3.96
CA PHE A 98 7.14 4.80 -3.69
C PHE A 98 7.53 4.36 -2.28
N PHE A 99 6.70 4.61 -1.27
CA PHE A 99 6.99 4.19 0.11
C PHE A 99 6.91 2.67 0.29
N ALA A 100 6.07 1.97 -0.47
CA ALA A 100 6.06 0.51 -0.47
C ALA A 100 7.38 -0.04 -1.04
N ILE A 101 7.90 0.58 -2.11
CA ILE A 101 9.22 0.25 -2.68
C ILE A 101 10.33 0.53 -1.67
N LEU A 102 10.29 1.70 -1.00
CA LEU A 102 11.25 2.08 0.03
C LEU A 102 11.23 1.08 1.20
N ALA A 103 10.05 0.66 1.63
CA ALA A 103 9.89 -0.36 2.67
C ALA A 103 10.53 -1.69 2.26
N GLY A 104 10.33 -2.12 1.01
CA GLY A 104 10.98 -3.29 0.43
C GLY A 104 12.51 -3.17 0.46
N ALA A 105 13.05 -2.04 -0.02
CA ALA A 105 14.48 -1.78 -0.02
C ALA A 105 15.08 -1.77 1.40
N CYS A 106 14.42 -1.11 2.36
CA CYS A 106 14.85 -1.10 3.76
C CYS A 106 14.81 -2.51 4.37
N THR A 107 13.80 -3.31 4.04
CA THR A 107 13.68 -4.70 4.53
C THR A 107 14.80 -5.57 3.99
N ILE A 108 15.12 -5.48 2.69
CA ILE A 108 16.24 -6.18 2.06
C ILE A 108 17.56 -5.81 2.74
N MET A 109 17.83 -4.51 2.93
CA MET A 109 19.02 -4.04 3.63
C MET A 109 19.09 -4.52 5.08
N GLY A 110 17.94 -4.61 5.75
CA GLY A 110 17.81 -5.20 7.09
C GLY A 110 18.27 -6.66 7.12
N PHE A 111 17.82 -7.48 6.18
CA PHE A 111 18.22 -8.88 6.05
C PHE A 111 19.70 -9.05 5.68
N VAL A 112 20.22 -8.27 4.72
CA VAL A 112 21.63 -8.33 4.32
C VAL A 112 22.56 -8.04 5.51
N ARG A 113 22.18 -7.10 6.39
CA ARG A 113 22.95 -6.79 7.60
C ARG A 113 22.79 -7.82 8.72
N LEU A 114 21.77 -8.67 8.69
CA LEU A 114 21.66 -9.81 9.60
C LEU A 114 22.56 -10.97 9.15
N THR A 115 22.70 -11.18 7.84
CA THR A 115 23.47 -12.31 7.28
C THR A 115 24.96 -12.01 7.09
N SER A 116 25.37 -10.74 7.10
CA SER A 116 26.78 -10.33 7.13
C SER A 116 27.07 -9.54 8.42
N PRO A 117 27.12 -10.19 9.59
CA PRO A 117 27.57 -9.56 10.82
C PRO A 117 29.05 -9.22 10.67
N ARG A 118 29.35 -7.91 10.65
CA ARG A 118 30.70 -7.40 10.89
C ARG A 118 30.78 -6.97 12.34
#